data_AF-A0ABD1FEM8-F1
#
_entry.id   AF-A0ABD1FEM8-F1
#
_cell.length_a   1.000
_cell.length_b   1.000
_cell.length_c   1.000
_cell.angle_alpha   90.00
_cell.angle_beta   90.00
_cell.angle_gamma   90.00
#
_symmetry.space_group_name_H-M   'P 1'
#
loop_
_entity.id
_entity.type
_entity.pdbx_description
1 polymer ?
#
loop_
_entity_poly.entity_id
_entity_poly.type
_entity_poly.pdbx_seq_one_letter_code
_entity_poly.pdbx_strand_id
1 'polypeptide(L)'
;MAPVHSKIIPLTAPITTTCFEYVHPWKASCSIAIAGCFFYSIFDSLRIYGTVYLCTLLMKGRIPTKKDLQRTLFGILQSTAFLSFTAFGYSLFLCTLRRVLGHFNLLTVSFFPAFLSSVFSILIERPSRRTLLCLYVSNIATETVWNMALSRGIVRNIPYGDVGIFGISMAILLTYYKSGHHRDVPDSMFKILKFVIGPYEEKDFGARVTLESNTFYKQPRVDKSPKGTSRWVPNQKRSNVILHLVFQMLKIYKKLIYRVKCFGRHKTCPHPFSCFYYFLEGSGKMFGIGLGIQITLKLVLNIRKLFASPKAIKQILLRKDILNLGLFLGLYSGVFRGSLCILRRIFGKDDATFAFPASLLAALAFKKYPDTTVALYILWKAAQITYNIGIEKGFVPKITGFTEFLYCLSTGILFHAAILEPNNLRPSYWKFLHSISGGRIACMAREPLDVWGLNTSKYLAQVLKSTKTIPVVAF
;
A
#
# COMPACT_ATOMS: atom_id res chain seq x y z
N MET A 1 10.43 -35.37 -23.72
CA MET A 1 11.61 -35.04 -22.90
C MET A 1 12.72 -34.62 -23.85
N ALA A 2 13.04 -33.33 -23.90
CA ALA A 2 14.13 -32.77 -24.68
C ALA A 2 15.15 -32.17 -23.69
N PRO A 3 16.47 -32.24 -23.97
CA PRO A 3 17.50 -32.13 -22.95
C PRO A 3 17.57 -30.70 -22.40
N VAL A 4 17.50 -30.58 -21.07
CA VAL A 4 17.48 -29.31 -20.31
C VAL A 4 18.88 -28.68 -20.18
N HIS A 5 19.94 -29.34 -20.65
CA HIS A 5 21.32 -28.97 -20.33
C HIS A 5 22.05 -28.08 -21.36
N SER A 6 21.48 -27.79 -22.54
CA SER A 6 22.13 -26.90 -23.54
C SER A 6 21.78 -25.41 -23.41
N LYS A 7 20.86 -25.03 -22.51
CA LYS A 7 20.38 -23.64 -22.36
C LYS A 7 21.08 -22.81 -21.28
N ILE A 8 22.04 -23.37 -20.56
CA ILE A 8 22.71 -22.68 -19.44
C ILE A 8 23.84 -21.77 -19.93
N ILE A 9 24.45 -22.09 -21.08
CA ILE A 9 25.64 -21.41 -21.61
C ILE A 9 25.38 -20.04 -22.28
N PRO A 10 24.24 -19.71 -22.92
CA PRO A 10 24.06 -18.38 -23.53
C PRO A 10 23.75 -17.26 -22.52
N LEU A 11 23.35 -17.56 -21.28
CA LEU A 11 22.84 -16.53 -20.35
C LEU A 11 23.93 -15.62 -19.75
N THR A 12 25.21 -15.99 -19.87
CA THR A 12 26.36 -15.24 -19.34
C THR A 12 27.25 -14.65 -20.42
N ALA A 13 26.93 -14.87 -21.70
CA ALA A 13 27.73 -14.37 -22.80
C ALA A 13 27.83 -12.83 -22.76
N PRO A 14 29.04 -12.25 -22.71
CA PRO A 14 29.21 -10.81 -22.77
C PRO A 14 28.84 -10.29 -24.16
N ILE A 15 28.18 -9.13 -24.22
CA ILE A 15 27.83 -8.46 -25.47
C ILE A 15 28.76 -7.24 -25.62
N THR A 16 29.44 -7.13 -26.76
CA THR A 16 30.41 -6.06 -27.04
C THR A 16 29.78 -4.78 -27.61
N THR A 17 28.45 -4.65 -27.61
CA THR A 17 27.75 -3.48 -28.16
C THR A 17 28.13 -2.18 -27.47
N THR A 18 28.10 -1.11 -28.24
CA THR A 18 28.44 0.24 -27.77
C THR A 18 27.28 0.87 -26.99
N CYS A 19 27.58 1.92 -26.21
CA CYS A 19 26.53 2.70 -25.55
C CYS A 19 25.56 3.35 -26.56
N PHE A 20 26.06 3.71 -27.75
CA PHE A 20 25.23 4.26 -28.81
C PHE A 20 24.23 3.23 -29.32
N GLU A 21 24.69 2.01 -29.63
CA GLU A 21 23.82 0.95 -30.17
C GLU A 21 22.74 0.52 -29.19
N TYR A 22 23.05 0.40 -27.89
CA TYR A 22 22.10 -0.08 -26.88
C TYR A 22 21.41 1.05 -26.10
N VAL A 23 22.19 1.91 -25.44
CA VAL A 23 21.71 2.77 -24.36
C VAL A 23 21.05 4.03 -24.88
N HIS A 24 21.64 4.66 -25.90
CA HIS A 24 21.20 5.96 -26.41
C HIS A 24 21.35 6.08 -27.94
N PRO A 25 20.62 5.29 -28.74
CA PRO A 25 20.72 5.30 -30.21
C PRO A 25 20.33 6.64 -30.86
N TRP A 26 19.70 7.56 -30.12
CA TRP A 26 19.35 8.90 -30.60
C TRP A 26 20.47 9.93 -30.47
N LYS A 27 21.56 9.66 -29.73
CA LYS A 27 22.70 10.59 -29.55
C LYS A 27 24.01 9.83 -29.44
N ALA A 28 25.04 10.22 -30.20
CA ALA A 28 26.35 9.57 -30.15
C ALA A 28 27.09 9.77 -28.80
N SER A 29 26.96 10.94 -28.18
CA SER A 29 27.64 11.26 -26.93
C SER A 29 26.85 10.85 -25.69
N CYS A 30 27.49 10.07 -24.81
CA CYS A 30 26.93 9.68 -23.52
C CYS A 30 26.56 10.88 -22.65
N SER A 31 27.41 11.92 -22.58
CA SER A 31 27.19 13.07 -21.69
C SER A 31 25.94 13.86 -22.10
N ILE A 32 25.75 14.06 -23.40
CA ILE A 32 24.57 14.75 -23.94
C ILE A 32 23.29 13.93 -23.69
N ALA A 33 23.36 12.60 -23.87
CA ALA A 33 22.23 11.72 -23.59
C ALA A 33 21.84 11.74 -22.10
N ILE A 34 22.84 11.67 -21.21
CA ILE A 34 22.66 11.73 -19.75
C ILE A 34 22.07 13.09 -19.34
N ALA A 35 22.64 14.19 -19.83
CA ALA A 35 22.18 15.54 -19.52
C ALA A 35 20.72 15.74 -19.95
N GLY A 36 20.36 15.33 -21.17
CA GLY A 36 18.98 15.42 -21.65
C GLY A 36 17.99 14.61 -20.80
N CYS A 37 18.37 13.39 -20.39
CA CYS A 37 17.55 12.59 -19.48
C CYS A 37 17.38 13.27 -18.11
N PHE A 38 18.46 13.85 -17.58
CA PHE A 38 18.46 14.53 -16.28
C PHE A 38 17.55 15.76 -16.26
N PHE A 39 17.69 16.67 -17.24
CA PHE A 39 16.87 17.89 -17.30
C PHE A 39 15.39 17.56 -17.44
N TYR A 40 15.04 16.64 -18.33
CA TYR A 40 13.66 16.18 -18.47
C TYR A 40 13.13 15.58 -17.15
N SER A 41 13.91 14.72 -16.52
CA SER A 41 13.53 14.05 -15.27
C SER A 41 13.29 15.04 -14.12
N ILE A 42 13.96 16.20 -14.10
CA ILE A 42 13.70 17.26 -13.10
C ILE A 42 12.27 17.78 -13.24
N PHE A 43 11.84 18.11 -14.46
CA PHE A 43 10.50 18.64 -14.70
C PHE A 43 9.41 17.61 -14.38
N ASP A 44 9.60 16.36 -14.81
CA ASP A 44 8.60 15.31 -14.52
C ASP A 44 8.54 14.97 -13.03
N SER A 45 9.70 14.90 -12.36
CA SER A 45 9.76 14.65 -10.91
C SER A 45 9.10 15.77 -10.12
N LEU A 46 9.32 17.04 -10.52
CA LEU A 46 8.68 18.21 -9.92
C LEU A 46 7.16 18.13 -10.07
N ARG A 47 6.65 17.73 -11.25
CA ARG A 47 5.21 17.53 -11.50
C ARG A 47 4.63 16.45 -10.59
N ILE A 48 5.30 15.30 -10.47
CA ILE A 48 4.83 14.17 -9.66
C ILE A 48 4.78 14.57 -8.18
N TYR A 49 5.90 15.03 -7.62
CA TYR A 49 5.96 15.38 -6.20
C TYR A 49 5.17 16.63 -5.87
N GLY A 50 5.12 17.63 -6.75
CA GLY A 50 4.24 18.78 -6.60
C GLY A 50 2.79 18.36 -6.41
N THR A 51 2.31 17.42 -7.24
CA THR A 51 0.94 16.89 -7.14
C THR A 51 0.72 16.14 -5.83
N VAL A 52 1.61 15.21 -5.46
CA VAL A 52 1.45 14.40 -4.24
C VAL A 52 1.48 15.26 -2.96
N TYR A 53 2.41 16.22 -2.89
CA TYR A 53 2.49 17.13 -1.75
C TYR A 53 1.30 18.08 -1.68
N LEU A 54 0.81 18.56 -2.83
CA LEU A 54 -0.41 19.37 -2.89
C LEU A 54 -1.63 18.58 -2.39
N CYS A 55 -1.82 17.35 -2.85
CA CYS A 55 -2.87 16.47 -2.34
C CYS A 55 -2.75 16.25 -0.83
N THR A 56 -1.53 16.05 -0.32
CA THR A 56 -1.29 15.88 1.12
C THR A 56 -1.67 17.14 1.92
N LEU A 57 -1.43 18.33 1.37
CA LEU A 57 -1.87 19.59 1.99
C LEU A 57 -3.39 19.73 1.98
N LEU A 58 -4.05 19.39 0.88
CA LEU A 58 -5.51 19.42 0.77
C LEU A 58 -6.17 18.46 1.78
N MET A 59 -5.60 17.26 1.94
CA MET A 59 -6.10 16.25 2.90
C MET A 59 -5.99 16.69 4.36
N LYS A 60 -5.13 17.66 4.70
CA LYS A 60 -5.05 18.20 6.06
C LYS A 60 -6.25 19.08 6.43
N GLY A 61 -7.01 19.59 5.46
CA GLY A 61 -8.24 20.36 5.69
C GLY A 61 -8.05 21.65 6.49
N ARG A 62 -6.82 22.17 6.62
CA ARG A 62 -6.50 23.41 7.34
C ARG A 62 -5.69 24.36 6.46
N ILE A 63 -5.86 25.66 6.67
CA ILE A 63 -5.08 26.69 5.96
C ILE A 63 -3.59 26.47 6.30
N PRO A 64 -2.71 26.32 5.30
CA PRO A 64 -1.30 26.05 5.54
C PRO A 64 -0.60 27.27 6.13
N THR A 65 0.19 27.05 7.19
CA THR A 65 1.04 28.11 7.75
C THR A 65 2.26 28.36 6.85
N LYS A 66 2.91 29.52 6.97
CA LYS A 66 4.18 29.81 6.25
C LYS A 66 5.23 28.69 6.47
N LYS A 67 5.31 28.17 7.69
CA LYS A 67 6.20 27.04 8.05
C LYS A 67 5.80 25.73 7.34
N ASP A 68 4.51 25.44 7.24
CA ASP A 68 4.02 24.27 6.49
C ASP A 68 4.37 24.37 5.00
N LEU A 69 4.22 25.57 4.41
CA LEU A 69 4.54 25.81 3.00
C LEU A 69 6.04 25.66 2.74
N GLN A 70 6.90 26.24 3.59
CA GLN A 70 8.35 26.07 3.49
C GLN A 70 8.76 24.60 3.59
N ARG A 71 8.26 23.86 4.59
CA ARG A 71 8.55 22.42 4.74
C ARG A 71 8.09 21.59 3.55
N THR A 72 6.97 21.99 2.94
CA THR A 72 6.42 21.36 1.73
C THR A 72 7.31 21.65 0.54
N LEU A 73 7.72 22.91 0.32
CA LEU A 73 8.60 23.31 -0.78
C LEU A 73 9.95 22.60 -0.71
N PHE A 74 10.62 22.62 0.46
CA PHE A 74 11.85 21.84 0.66
C PHE A 74 11.62 20.34 0.45
N GLY A 75 10.41 19.84 0.77
CA GLY A 75 10.03 18.45 0.55
C GLY A 75 9.96 18.10 -0.91
N ILE A 76 9.29 18.95 -1.69
CA ILE A 76 9.19 18.82 -3.13
C ILE A 76 10.59 18.86 -3.75
N LEU A 77 11.40 19.88 -3.45
CA LEU A 77 12.75 20.02 -4.00
C LEU A 77 13.65 18.82 -3.69
N GLN A 78 13.67 18.35 -2.44
CA GLN A 78 14.48 17.19 -2.05
C GLN A 78 14.00 15.89 -2.73
N SER A 79 12.69 15.71 -2.89
CA SER A 79 12.14 14.54 -3.57
C SER A 79 12.40 14.57 -5.08
N THR A 80 12.30 15.75 -5.67
CA THR A 80 12.66 16.00 -7.07
C THR A 80 14.14 15.70 -7.29
N ALA A 81 15.02 16.13 -6.39
CA ALA A 81 16.44 15.82 -6.44
C ALA A 81 16.69 14.31 -6.34
N PHE A 82 16.08 13.62 -5.38
CA PHE A 82 16.16 12.16 -5.23
C PHE A 82 15.80 11.41 -6.53
N LEU A 83 14.65 11.72 -7.11
CA LEU A 83 14.14 10.99 -8.26
C LEU A 83 14.91 11.33 -9.54
N SER A 84 15.25 12.61 -9.73
CA SER A 84 16.07 13.04 -10.88
C SER A 84 17.49 12.50 -10.81
N PHE A 85 18.06 12.41 -9.61
CA PHE A 85 19.38 11.80 -9.41
C PHE A 85 19.36 10.29 -9.66
N THR A 86 18.21 9.63 -9.46
CA THR A 86 18.07 8.21 -9.83
C THR A 86 18.11 8.03 -11.35
N ALA A 87 17.44 8.88 -12.13
CA ALA A 87 17.48 8.83 -13.59
C ALA A 87 18.88 9.17 -14.15
N PHE A 88 19.51 10.21 -13.58
CA PHE A 88 20.88 10.61 -13.90
C PHE A 88 21.89 9.51 -13.57
N GLY A 89 21.86 9.03 -12.33
CA GLY A 89 22.78 8.02 -11.82
C GLY A 89 22.67 6.71 -12.60
N TYR A 90 21.46 6.26 -12.93
CA TYR A 90 21.26 5.06 -13.75
C TYR A 90 21.96 5.20 -15.11
N SER A 91 21.72 6.31 -15.80
CA SER A 91 22.31 6.58 -17.12
C SER A 91 23.84 6.71 -17.05
N LEU A 92 24.34 7.38 -16.01
CA LEU A 92 25.77 7.56 -15.75
C LEU A 92 26.45 6.22 -15.48
N PHE A 93 25.98 5.45 -14.48
CA PHE A 93 26.59 4.17 -14.12
C PHE A 93 26.49 3.14 -15.24
N LEU A 94 25.43 3.17 -16.05
CA LEU A 94 25.28 2.27 -17.19
C LEU A 94 26.38 2.51 -18.25
N CYS A 95 26.66 3.78 -18.57
CA CYS A 95 27.71 4.13 -19.53
C CYS A 95 29.11 3.95 -18.93
N THR A 96 29.32 4.30 -17.66
CA THR A 96 30.61 4.16 -16.98
C THR A 96 31.00 2.69 -16.81
N LEU A 97 30.08 1.83 -16.36
CA LEU A 97 30.35 0.40 -16.24
C LEU A 97 30.66 -0.23 -17.60
N ARG A 98 29.97 0.18 -18.67
CA ARG A 98 30.29 -0.27 -20.02
C ARG A 98 31.70 0.14 -20.47
N ARG A 99 32.12 1.37 -20.13
CA ARG A 99 33.46 1.88 -20.45
C ARG A 99 34.55 1.15 -19.67
N VAL A 100 34.31 0.87 -18.39
CA VAL A 100 35.28 0.18 -17.52
C VAL A 100 35.41 -1.31 -17.87
N LEU A 101 34.30 -2.00 -18.13
CA LEU A 101 34.30 -3.45 -18.38
C LEU A 101 34.56 -3.81 -19.84
N GLY A 102 34.36 -2.91 -20.80
CA GLY A 102 34.55 -3.22 -22.21
C GLY A 102 33.44 -4.08 -22.85
N HIS A 103 32.45 -4.53 -22.08
CA HIS A 103 31.29 -5.30 -22.54
C HIS A 103 30.06 -5.12 -21.60
N PHE A 104 28.88 -5.54 -22.06
CA PHE A 104 27.68 -5.71 -21.25
C PHE A 104 27.47 -7.17 -20.87
N ASN A 105 27.17 -7.42 -19.60
CA ASN A 105 26.75 -8.70 -19.06
C ASN A 105 25.29 -8.60 -18.62
N LEU A 106 24.67 -9.75 -18.37
CA LEU A 106 23.29 -9.84 -17.90
C LEU A 106 22.99 -8.94 -16.68
N LEU A 107 23.96 -8.80 -15.77
CA LEU A 107 23.81 -7.94 -14.58
C LEU A 107 24.20 -6.48 -14.84
N THR A 108 25.21 -6.22 -15.68
CA THR A 108 25.72 -4.86 -15.92
C THR A 108 24.88 -4.09 -16.93
N VAL A 109 24.02 -4.77 -17.70
CA VAL A 109 23.09 -4.17 -18.66
C VAL A 109 22.05 -3.26 -18.00
N SER A 110 21.73 -3.50 -16.72
CA SER A 110 20.77 -2.66 -15.97
C SER A 110 20.78 -2.86 -14.45
N PHE A 111 20.98 -4.09 -13.93
CA PHE A 111 20.90 -4.37 -12.49
C PHE A 111 21.92 -3.55 -11.67
N PHE A 112 23.21 -3.71 -11.97
CA PHE A 112 24.27 -2.98 -11.24
C PHE A 112 24.22 -1.46 -11.44
N PRO A 113 24.00 -0.93 -12.66
CA PRO A 113 23.78 0.51 -12.86
C PRO A 113 22.66 1.08 -11.97
N ALA A 114 21.52 0.40 -11.92
CA ALA A 114 20.39 0.83 -11.10
C ALA A 114 20.67 0.68 -9.60
N PHE A 115 21.31 -0.42 -9.19
CA PHE A 115 21.73 -0.63 -7.80
C PHE A 115 22.68 0.48 -7.33
N LEU A 116 23.76 0.76 -8.07
CA LEU A 116 24.72 1.81 -7.74
C LEU A 116 24.05 3.19 -7.73
N SER A 117 23.21 3.49 -8.72
CA SER A 117 22.45 4.74 -8.75
C SER A 117 21.57 4.91 -7.51
N SER A 118 20.91 3.83 -7.09
CA SER A 118 20.00 3.86 -5.95
C SER A 118 20.71 4.02 -4.61
N VAL A 119 21.95 3.52 -4.48
CA VAL A 119 22.80 3.72 -3.28
C VAL A 119 23.05 5.21 -3.05
N PHE A 120 23.36 5.97 -4.10
CA PHE A 120 23.57 7.41 -3.97
C PHE A 120 22.27 8.19 -3.89
N SER A 121 21.24 7.82 -4.65
CA SER A 121 19.99 8.57 -4.66
C SER A 121 19.25 8.46 -3.32
N ILE A 122 19.16 7.28 -2.71
CA ILE A 122 18.41 7.08 -1.46
C ILE A 122 18.94 7.93 -0.29
N LEU A 123 20.23 8.28 -0.33
CA LEU A 123 20.85 9.16 0.66
C LEU A 123 20.35 10.61 0.57
N ILE A 124 19.95 11.06 -0.63
CA ILE A 124 19.34 12.38 -0.87
C ILE A 124 17.94 12.44 -0.24
N GLU A 125 17.20 11.34 -0.25
CA GLU A 125 15.84 11.29 0.26
C GLU A 125 15.77 11.35 1.79
N ARG A 126 14.67 11.92 2.30
CA ARG A 126 14.42 12.10 3.73
C ARG A 126 14.33 10.75 4.45
N PRO A 127 15.01 10.57 5.61
CA PRO A 127 14.96 9.32 6.37
C PRO A 127 13.55 8.82 6.69
N SER A 128 12.61 9.73 6.98
CA SER A 128 11.21 9.38 7.28
C SER A 128 10.44 8.75 6.12
N ARG A 129 10.92 8.91 4.88
CA ARG A 129 10.30 8.37 3.66
C ARG A 129 10.97 7.12 3.13
N ARG A 130 12.22 6.86 3.48
CA ARG A 130 13.03 5.73 2.97
C ARG A 130 12.35 4.39 3.22
N THR A 131 11.81 4.18 4.42
CA THR A 131 11.11 2.93 4.76
C THR A 131 9.85 2.73 3.92
N LEU A 132 9.04 3.76 3.72
CA LEU A 132 7.82 3.66 2.91
C LEU A 132 8.15 3.39 1.43
N LEU A 133 9.18 4.04 0.90
CA LEU A 133 9.68 3.83 -0.46
C LEU A 133 10.25 2.42 -0.62
N CYS A 134 11.06 1.95 0.33
CA CYS A 134 11.60 0.60 0.34
C CYS A 134 10.47 -0.43 0.28
N LEU A 135 9.46 -0.32 1.14
CA LEU A 135 8.33 -1.26 1.15
C LEU A 135 7.55 -1.23 -0.17
N TYR A 136 7.35 -0.05 -0.75
CA TYR A 136 6.68 0.10 -2.05
C TYR A 136 7.46 -0.57 -3.19
N VAL A 137 8.76 -0.28 -3.31
CA VAL A 137 9.61 -0.83 -4.36
C VAL A 137 9.81 -2.33 -4.17
N SER A 138 9.98 -2.81 -2.93
CA SER A 138 10.11 -4.24 -2.62
C SER A 138 8.84 -5.02 -2.96
N ASN A 139 7.66 -4.41 -2.76
CA ASN A 139 6.38 -5.01 -3.16
C ASN A 139 6.34 -5.26 -4.68
N ILE A 140 6.64 -4.24 -5.49
CA ILE A 140 6.65 -4.38 -6.96
C ILE A 140 7.76 -5.36 -7.41
N ALA A 141 8.93 -5.31 -6.78
CA ALA A 141 10.04 -6.21 -7.08
C ALA A 141 9.65 -7.67 -6.81
N THR A 142 8.98 -7.95 -5.69
CA THR A 142 8.50 -9.30 -5.33
C THR A 142 7.50 -9.81 -6.37
N GLU A 143 6.52 -8.99 -6.75
CA GLU A 143 5.56 -9.32 -7.80
C GLU A 143 6.26 -9.60 -9.14
N THR A 144 7.24 -8.79 -9.50
CA THR A 144 8.00 -8.92 -10.75
C THR A 144 8.84 -10.20 -10.77
N VAL A 145 9.52 -10.51 -9.67
CA VAL A 145 10.31 -11.75 -9.53
C VAL A 145 9.39 -12.98 -9.61
N TRP A 146 8.22 -12.94 -8.97
CA TRP A 146 7.23 -14.00 -9.07
C TRP A 146 6.74 -14.19 -10.52
N ASN A 147 6.44 -13.10 -11.23
CA ASN A 147 6.04 -13.15 -12.63
C ASN A 147 7.14 -13.69 -13.54
N MET A 148 8.40 -13.32 -13.31
CA MET A 148 9.55 -13.89 -14.03
C MET A 148 9.71 -15.38 -13.76
N ALA A 149 9.52 -15.81 -12.50
CA ALA A 149 9.58 -17.23 -12.16
C ALA A 149 8.42 -18.01 -12.80
N LEU A 150 7.23 -17.41 -12.91
CA LEU A 150 6.08 -17.98 -13.64
C LEU A 150 6.34 -18.06 -15.14
N SER A 151 6.86 -17.00 -15.78
CA SER A 151 7.12 -16.97 -17.23
C SER A 151 8.19 -18.00 -17.64
N ARG A 152 9.13 -18.28 -16.74
CA ARG A 152 10.18 -19.29 -16.92
C ARG A 152 9.74 -20.72 -16.56
N GLY A 153 8.51 -20.91 -16.07
CA GLY A 153 7.98 -22.21 -15.65
C GLY A 153 8.62 -22.79 -14.38
N ILE A 154 9.32 -21.96 -13.59
CA ILE A 154 9.95 -22.38 -12.33
C ILE A 154 8.90 -22.60 -11.25
N VAL A 155 7.90 -21.72 -11.20
CA VAL A 155 6.76 -21.81 -10.28
C VAL A 155 5.46 -21.94 -11.07
N ARG A 156 4.42 -22.47 -10.40
CA ARG A 156 3.06 -22.58 -10.96
C ARG A 156 2.15 -21.57 -10.28
N ASN A 157 1.14 -21.11 -11.01
CA ASN A 157 0.16 -20.20 -10.45
C ASN A 157 -0.68 -20.92 -9.37
N ILE A 158 -0.73 -20.34 -8.17
CA ILE A 158 -1.49 -20.88 -7.03
C ILE A 158 -2.82 -20.14 -6.96
N PRO A 159 -3.97 -20.82 -7.14
CA PRO A 159 -5.26 -20.18 -7.04
C PRO A 159 -5.47 -19.61 -5.63
N TYR A 160 -5.89 -18.35 -5.54
CA TYR A 160 -6.07 -17.61 -4.27
C TYR A 160 -4.80 -17.45 -3.43
N GLY A 161 -3.61 -17.50 -4.05
CA GLY A 161 -2.34 -17.28 -3.35
C GLY A 161 -2.27 -15.91 -2.65
N ASP A 162 -2.87 -14.88 -3.24
CA ASP A 162 -3.01 -13.54 -2.66
C ASP A 162 -3.83 -13.54 -1.35
N VAL A 163 -4.91 -14.33 -1.29
CA VAL A 163 -5.72 -14.53 -0.08
C VAL A 163 -4.92 -15.24 1.01
N GLY A 164 -4.12 -16.25 0.63
CA GLY A 164 -3.22 -16.95 1.55
C GLY A 164 -2.16 -16.03 2.15
N ILE A 165 -1.46 -15.27 1.29
CA ILE A 165 -0.45 -14.28 1.69
C ILE A 165 -1.06 -13.23 2.63
N PHE A 166 -2.21 -12.66 2.26
CA PHE A 166 -2.92 -11.70 3.09
C PHE A 166 -3.32 -12.32 4.44
N GLY A 167 -3.88 -13.52 4.43
CA GLY A 167 -4.39 -14.19 5.63
C GLY A 167 -3.30 -14.51 6.64
N ILE A 168 -2.19 -15.13 6.21
CA ILE A 168 -1.05 -15.45 7.09
C ILE A 168 -0.44 -14.17 7.65
N SER A 169 -0.18 -13.19 6.78
CA SER A 169 0.45 -11.93 7.18
C SER A 169 -0.41 -11.15 8.18
N MET A 170 -1.73 -11.11 7.96
CA MET A 170 -2.66 -10.46 8.86
C MET A 170 -2.83 -11.22 10.17
N ALA A 171 -2.83 -12.57 10.14
CA ALA A 171 -2.89 -13.39 11.34
C ALA A 171 -1.70 -13.15 12.27
N ILE A 172 -0.49 -13.03 11.70
CA ILE A 172 0.72 -12.65 12.44
C ILE A 172 0.56 -11.26 13.07
N LEU A 173 0.18 -10.25 12.28
CA LEU A 173 0.01 -8.87 12.76
C LEU A 173 -1.03 -8.75 13.88
N LEU A 174 -2.14 -9.47 13.79
CA LEU A 174 -3.20 -9.44 14.80
C LEU A 174 -2.84 -10.19 16.06
N THR A 175 -2.03 -11.25 15.93
CA THR A 175 -1.46 -11.92 17.09
C THR A 175 -0.51 -10.98 17.83
N TYR A 176 0.34 -10.22 17.14
CA TYR A 176 1.19 -9.20 17.78
C TYR A 176 0.37 -8.07 18.43
N TYR A 177 -0.68 -7.60 17.74
CA TYR A 177 -1.57 -6.57 18.28
C TYR A 177 -2.27 -7.03 19.58
N LYS A 178 -2.82 -8.26 19.61
CA LYS A 178 -3.40 -8.83 20.85
C LYS A 178 -2.35 -9.15 21.91
N SER A 179 -1.11 -9.45 21.53
CA SER A 179 -0.02 -9.77 22.46
C SER A 179 0.58 -8.54 23.13
N GLY A 180 0.26 -7.33 22.64
CA GLY A 180 0.71 -6.06 23.21
C GLY A 180 1.99 -5.49 22.59
N HIS A 181 2.58 -6.16 21.59
CA HIS A 181 3.83 -5.75 20.93
C HIS A 181 3.71 -4.41 20.18
N HIS A 182 2.51 -3.88 19.99
CA HIS A 182 2.30 -2.54 19.42
C HIS A 182 2.74 -1.40 20.35
N ARG A 183 2.94 -1.68 21.65
CA ARG A 183 3.50 -0.73 22.63
C ARG A 183 5.03 -0.67 22.54
N ASP A 184 5.61 -1.84 22.33
CA ASP A 184 7.04 -2.09 22.26
C ASP A 184 7.60 -1.54 20.92
N VAL A 185 6.97 -1.93 19.80
CA VAL A 185 7.29 -1.45 18.46
C VAL A 185 6.14 -0.61 17.89
N PRO A 186 6.18 0.73 18.00
CA PRO A 186 5.12 1.58 17.48
C PRO A 186 5.16 1.65 15.94
N ASP A 187 4.04 1.30 15.30
CA ASP A 187 3.89 1.41 13.84
C ASP A 187 2.48 1.93 13.47
N SER A 188 2.37 2.66 12.35
CA SER A 188 1.09 3.18 11.87
C SER A 188 0.12 2.06 11.49
N MET A 189 0.62 0.88 11.14
CA MET A 189 -0.19 -0.30 10.84
C MET A 189 -1.06 -0.70 12.03
N PHE A 190 -0.53 -0.69 13.25
CA PHE A 190 -1.32 -1.03 14.44
C PHE A 190 -2.47 -0.04 14.69
N LYS A 191 -2.32 1.23 14.31
CA LYS A 191 -3.42 2.21 14.35
C LYS A 191 -4.52 1.85 13.36
N ILE A 192 -4.15 1.40 12.16
CA ILE A 192 -5.10 0.92 11.15
C ILE A 192 -5.81 -0.35 11.65
N LEU A 193 -5.08 -1.31 12.21
CA LEU A 193 -5.64 -2.55 12.77
C LEU A 193 -6.62 -2.25 13.91
N LYS A 194 -6.24 -1.36 14.85
CA LYS A 194 -7.12 -0.88 15.92
C LYS A 194 -8.39 -0.23 15.38
N PHE A 195 -8.28 0.52 14.29
CA PHE A 195 -9.44 1.15 13.65
C PHE A 195 -10.39 0.11 12.99
N VAL A 196 -9.83 -0.89 12.30
CA VAL A 196 -10.60 -1.94 11.59
C VAL A 196 -11.29 -2.91 12.56
N ILE A 197 -10.54 -3.40 13.55
CA ILE A 197 -10.98 -4.47 14.46
C ILE A 197 -11.61 -3.93 15.74
N GLY A 198 -11.27 -2.70 16.11
CA GLY A 198 -11.81 -2.03 17.26
C GLY A 198 -10.87 -2.07 18.47
N PRO A 199 -11.11 -1.17 19.44
CA PRO A 199 -10.22 -0.95 20.57
C PRO A 199 -10.25 -2.08 21.62
N TYR A 200 -11.35 -2.82 21.70
CA TYR A 200 -11.56 -3.87 22.72
C TYR A 200 -10.61 -5.06 22.58
N GLU A 201 -9.97 -5.23 21.43
CA GLU A 201 -9.03 -6.31 21.17
C GLU A 201 -7.58 -5.98 21.55
N GLU A 202 -7.33 -4.75 22.02
CA GLU A 202 -6.04 -4.39 22.57
C GLU A 202 -5.77 -5.17 23.88
N LYS A 203 -4.53 -5.63 24.08
CA LYS A 203 -4.13 -6.28 25.34
C LYS A 203 -4.46 -5.40 26.54
N ASP A 204 -4.95 -6.00 27.62
CA ASP A 204 -5.30 -5.35 28.88
C ASP A 204 -6.36 -4.24 28.77
N PHE A 205 -7.17 -4.22 27.69
CA PHE A 205 -8.20 -3.19 27.53
C PHE A 205 -9.15 -3.11 28.74
N GLY A 206 -9.59 -4.27 29.26
CA GLY A 206 -10.47 -4.32 30.44
C GLY A 206 -9.83 -3.72 31.69
N ALA A 207 -8.57 -4.06 31.98
CA ALA A 207 -7.85 -3.54 33.15
C ALA A 207 -7.62 -2.02 33.06
N ARG A 208 -7.31 -1.51 31.85
CA ARG A 208 -7.14 -0.08 31.61
C ARG A 208 -8.43 0.72 31.81
N VAL A 209 -9.55 0.23 31.29
CA VAL A 209 -10.84 0.92 31.46
C VAL A 209 -11.24 0.97 32.93
N THR A 210 -11.00 -0.10 33.70
CA THR A 210 -11.26 -0.11 35.15
C THR A 210 -10.36 0.88 35.91
N LEU A 211 -9.08 1.00 35.52
CA LEU A 211 -8.15 1.99 36.07
C LEU A 211 -8.55 3.44 35.72
N GLU A 212 -8.88 3.71 34.46
CA GLU A 212 -9.29 5.04 33.99
C GLU A 212 -10.63 5.47 34.61
N SER A 213 -11.59 4.56 34.74
CA SER A 213 -12.85 4.84 35.46
C SER A 213 -12.60 5.16 36.93
N ASN A 214 -11.69 4.44 37.60
CA ASN A 214 -11.36 4.69 39.00
C ASN A 214 -10.62 6.03 39.21
N THR A 215 -9.83 6.49 38.24
CA THR A 215 -9.25 7.85 38.26
C THR A 215 -10.27 8.95 37.99
N PHE A 216 -11.32 8.69 37.21
CA PHE A 216 -12.38 9.66 36.93
C PHE A 216 -13.29 9.93 38.14
N TYR A 217 -13.47 8.95 39.04
CA TYR A 217 -14.22 9.12 40.29
C TYR A 217 -13.46 9.89 41.39
N LYS A 218 -12.19 10.28 41.15
CA LYS A 218 -11.37 11.11 42.07
C LYS A 218 -11.36 12.61 41.72
N GLN A 219 -12.41 13.14 41.11
CA GLN A 219 -12.63 14.59 41.02
C GLN A 219 -13.71 15.04 42.03
N PRO A 220 -13.49 16.11 42.82
CA PRO A 220 -14.48 16.57 43.79
C PRO A 220 -15.74 17.06 43.05
N ARG A 221 -16.90 16.51 43.42
CA ARG A 221 -18.20 17.06 43.03
C ARG A 221 -18.34 18.45 43.62
N VAL A 222 -18.27 19.47 42.78
CA VAL A 222 -18.80 20.80 43.12
C VAL A 222 -20.27 20.78 42.73
N ASP A 223 -21.14 20.60 43.74
CA ASP A 223 -22.59 20.72 43.59
C ASP A 223 -22.93 22.17 43.21
N LYS A 224 -23.22 22.41 41.94
CA LYS A 224 -23.94 23.61 41.50
C LYS A 224 -25.36 23.20 41.16
N SER A 225 -26.26 23.50 42.10
CA SER A 225 -27.70 23.47 41.91
C SER A 225 -28.12 24.54 40.88
N PRO A 226 -28.80 24.19 39.78
CA PRO A 226 -29.41 25.20 38.91
C PRO A 226 -30.80 25.55 39.46
N LYS A 227 -30.93 26.71 40.11
CA LYS A 227 -32.22 27.40 40.25
C LYS A 227 -32.48 28.17 38.96
N GLY A 228 -33.53 27.80 38.25
CA GLY A 228 -33.94 28.46 37.01
C GLY A 228 -35.07 27.71 36.31
N THR A 229 -36.28 27.81 36.86
CA THR A 229 -37.51 27.40 36.19
C THR A 229 -37.81 28.35 35.04
N SER A 230 -37.45 27.98 33.81
CA SER A 230 -38.04 28.55 32.60
C SER A 230 -39.05 27.55 32.01
N ARG A 231 -40.33 27.89 32.16
CA ARG A 231 -41.46 27.13 31.60
C ARG A 231 -41.51 27.41 30.10
N TRP A 232 -40.91 26.53 29.31
CA TRP A 232 -41.00 26.57 27.84
C TRP A 232 -42.34 25.96 27.41
N VAL A 233 -43.24 26.79 26.88
CA VAL A 233 -44.48 26.35 26.22
C VAL A 233 -44.14 26.00 24.77
N PRO A 234 -44.33 24.75 24.30
CA PRO A 234 -44.03 24.41 22.93
C PRO A 234 -45.12 24.96 22.01
N ASN A 235 -44.75 25.94 21.19
CA ASN A 235 -45.58 26.44 20.11
C ASN A 235 -45.78 25.33 19.05
N GLN A 236 -47.03 24.92 18.88
CA GLN A 236 -47.45 23.76 18.08
C GLN A 236 -47.37 24.09 16.58
N LYS A 237 -46.19 23.93 15.97
CA LYS A 237 -46.04 24.02 14.51
C LYS A 237 -46.31 22.67 13.84
N ARG A 238 -47.22 22.70 12.86
CA ARG A 238 -47.66 21.60 11.98
C ARG A 238 -46.54 20.59 11.72
N SER A 239 -46.75 19.35 12.17
CA SER A 239 -45.80 18.26 11.98
C SER A 239 -45.74 17.88 10.50
N ASN A 240 -44.58 18.09 9.87
CA ASN A 240 -44.30 17.50 8.57
C ASN A 240 -44.41 15.96 8.71
N VAL A 241 -45.33 15.33 7.97
CA VAL A 241 -45.57 13.87 8.02
C VAL A 241 -44.27 13.07 7.79
N ILE A 242 -43.41 13.56 6.91
CA ILE A 242 -42.07 13.00 6.65
C ILE A 242 -41.20 13.04 7.91
N LEU A 243 -41.23 14.15 8.67
CA LEU A 243 -40.47 14.29 9.91
C LEU A 243 -41.00 13.33 10.99
N HIS A 244 -42.32 13.15 11.06
CA HIS A 244 -42.94 12.19 11.98
C HIS A 244 -42.58 10.74 11.63
N LEU A 245 -42.60 10.38 10.35
CA LEU A 245 -42.14 9.07 9.86
C LEU A 245 -40.67 8.84 10.18
N VAL A 246 -39.80 9.84 9.98
CA VAL A 246 -38.38 9.77 10.35
C VAL A 246 -38.23 9.55 11.86
N PHE A 247 -38.96 10.29 12.70
CA PHE A 247 -38.93 10.08 14.15
C PHE A 247 -39.43 8.69 14.58
N GLN A 248 -40.46 8.16 13.91
CA GLN A 248 -40.98 6.83 14.17
C GLN A 248 -39.96 5.74 13.79
N MET A 249 -39.31 5.89 12.62
CA MET A 249 -38.22 5.00 12.18
C MET A 249 -37.01 5.06 13.12
N LEU A 250 -36.64 6.25 13.61
CA LEU A 250 -35.58 6.41 14.60
C LEU A 250 -35.93 5.76 15.94
N LYS A 251 -37.20 5.82 16.37
CA LYS A 251 -37.67 5.14 17.60
C LYS A 251 -37.61 3.63 17.46
N ILE A 252 -38.01 3.08 16.30
CA ILE A 252 -37.91 1.65 15.97
C ILE A 252 -36.45 1.22 15.95
N TYR A 253 -35.58 1.97 15.28
CA TYR A 253 -34.14 1.72 15.23
C TYR A 253 -33.50 1.72 16.63
N LYS A 254 -33.85 2.69 17.49
CA LYS A 254 -33.39 2.76 18.88
C LYS A 254 -33.83 1.53 19.69
N LYS A 255 -35.09 1.11 19.54
CA LYS A 255 -35.63 -0.09 20.21
C LYS A 255 -34.94 -1.37 19.73
N LEU A 256 -34.70 -1.49 18.42
CA LEU A 256 -34.01 -2.63 17.82
C LEU A 256 -32.57 -2.72 18.31
N ILE A 257 -31.81 -1.62 18.27
CA ILE A 257 -30.43 -1.59 18.77
C ILE A 257 -30.36 -1.90 20.25
N TYR A 258 -31.27 -1.36 21.05
CA TYR A 258 -31.30 -1.65 22.47
C TYR A 258 -31.49 -3.15 22.72
N ARG A 259 -32.43 -3.79 22.03
CA ARG A 259 -32.58 -5.26 22.07
C ARG A 259 -31.30 -5.98 21.65
N VAL A 260 -30.68 -5.57 20.55
CA VAL A 260 -29.42 -6.15 20.04
C VAL A 260 -28.28 -6.01 21.07
N LYS A 261 -28.17 -4.86 21.75
CA LYS A 261 -27.16 -4.62 22.79
C LYS A 261 -27.33 -5.48 24.04
N CYS A 262 -28.57 -5.83 24.38
CA CYS A 262 -28.94 -6.61 25.56
C CYS A 262 -28.90 -8.14 25.36
N PHE A 263 -28.53 -8.64 24.17
CA PHE A 263 -28.25 -10.07 24.00
C PHE A 263 -27.11 -10.55 24.91
N GLY A 264 -26.92 -11.88 24.97
CA GLY A 264 -25.88 -12.51 25.79
C GLY A 264 -24.47 -12.01 25.48
N ARG A 265 -23.69 -11.80 26.56
CA ARG A 265 -22.26 -11.51 26.56
C ARG A 265 -21.54 -12.59 27.37
N HIS A 266 -20.43 -13.10 26.83
CA HIS A 266 -19.58 -14.02 27.59
C HIS A 266 -18.67 -13.25 28.56
N LYS A 267 -18.43 -13.78 29.76
CA LYS A 267 -17.68 -13.08 30.83
C LYS A 267 -16.25 -12.71 30.44
N THR A 268 -15.64 -13.49 29.56
CA THR A 268 -14.27 -13.28 29.08
C THR A 268 -14.15 -12.28 27.93
N CYS A 269 -15.28 -11.80 27.38
CA CYS A 269 -15.26 -10.82 26.31
C CYS A 269 -15.06 -9.40 26.89
N PRO A 270 -14.06 -8.64 26.40
CA PRO A 270 -13.70 -7.33 26.94
C PRO A 270 -14.67 -6.20 26.54
N HIS A 271 -15.58 -6.45 25.58
CA HIS A 271 -16.51 -5.45 25.08
C HIS A 271 -17.70 -5.22 26.05
N PRO A 272 -18.29 -4.02 26.09
CA PRO A 272 -19.33 -3.68 27.06
C PRO A 272 -20.73 -4.22 26.70
N PHE A 273 -21.07 -4.30 25.42
CA PHE A 273 -22.39 -4.76 24.94
C PHE A 273 -22.37 -6.25 24.55
N SER A 274 -23.49 -6.78 24.05
CA SER A 274 -23.58 -8.17 23.57
C SER A 274 -22.54 -8.52 22.50
N CYS A 275 -22.15 -9.80 22.42
CA CYS A 275 -21.22 -10.30 21.39
C CYS A 275 -21.81 -10.11 19.98
N PHE A 276 -23.12 -10.25 19.85
CA PHE A 276 -23.83 -10.07 18.59
C PHE A 276 -23.83 -8.59 18.14
N TYR A 277 -24.00 -7.66 19.07
CA TYR A 277 -23.85 -6.23 18.78
C TYR A 277 -22.42 -5.92 18.33
N TYR A 278 -21.40 -6.45 19.02
CA TYR A 278 -20.00 -6.20 18.67
C TYR A 278 -19.63 -6.69 17.27
N PHE A 279 -20.18 -7.85 16.87
CA PHE A 279 -20.10 -8.38 15.51
C PHE A 279 -20.75 -7.44 14.48
N LEU A 280 -22.01 -7.06 14.70
CA LEU A 280 -22.79 -6.24 13.76
C LEU A 280 -22.23 -4.81 13.64
N GLU A 281 -21.82 -4.21 14.76
CA GLU A 281 -21.20 -2.89 14.80
C GLU A 281 -19.90 -2.88 13.98
N GLY A 282 -19.05 -3.89 14.16
CA GLY A 282 -17.81 -4.03 13.38
C GLY A 282 -18.05 -4.16 11.89
N SER A 283 -18.97 -5.07 11.55
CA SER A 283 -19.34 -5.36 10.16
C SER A 283 -19.92 -4.12 9.48
N GLY A 284 -20.92 -3.48 10.09
CA GLY A 284 -21.60 -2.32 9.53
C GLY A 284 -20.71 -1.09 9.40
N LYS A 285 -19.91 -0.78 10.44
CA LYS A 285 -18.97 0.35 10.42
C LYS A 285 -17.95 0.19 9.29
N MET A 286 -17.30 -0.97 9.20
CA MET A 286 -16.24 -1.21 8.22
C MET A 286 -16.79 -1.33 6.80
N PHE A 287 -17.98 -1.89 6.64
CA PHE A 287 -18.69 -1.91 5.36
C PHE A 287 -18.97 -0.49 4.85
N GLY A 288 -19.52 0.39 5.71
CA GLY A 288 -19.81 1.78 5.36
C GLY A 288 -18.56 2.57 4.96
N ILE A 289 -17.45 2.36 5.67
CA ILE A 289 -16.16 2.99 5.34
C ILE A 289 -15.65 2.50 3.98
N GLY A 290 -15.64 1.19 3.74
CA GLY A 290 -15.18 0.63 2.46
C GLY A 290 -16.00 1.12 1.27
N LEU A 291 -17.32 1.19 1.43
CA LEU A 291 -18.23 1.74 0.43
C LEU A 291 -17.96 3.24 0.19
N GLY A 292 -17.77 4.02 1.26
CA GLY A 292 -17.40 5.43 1.17
C GLY A 292 -16.10 5.66 0.38
N ILE A 293 -15.05 4.90 0.70
CA ILE A 293 -13.75 5.00 0.01
C ILE A 293 -13.90 4.71 -1.50
N GLN A 294 -14.61 3.64 -1.87
CA GLN A 294 -14.78 3.30 -3.30
C GLN A 294 -15.60 4.34 -4.06
N ILE A 295 -16.65 4.87 -3.45
CA ILE A 295 -17.45 5.95 -4.05
C ILE A 295 -16.58 7.18 -4.23
N THR A 296 -15.91 7.66 -3.18
CA THR A 296 -15.06 8.86 -3.25
C THR A 296 -13.96 8.72 -4.31
N LEU A 297 -13.24 7.59 -4.33
CA LEU A 297 -12.17 7.36 -5.31
C LEU A 297 -12.69 7.41 -6.76
N LYS A 298 -13.80 6.73 -7.04
CA LYS A 298 -14.39 6.73 -8.38
C LYS A 298 -14.93 8.08 -8.81
N LEU A 299 -15.46 8.86 -7.86
CA LEU A 299 -15.92 10.23 -8.12
C LEU A 299 -14.75 11.15 -8.46
N VAL A 300 -13.67 11.11 -7.68
CA VAL A 300 -12.47 11.94 -7.90
C VAL A 300 -11.80 11.60 -9.22
N LEU A 301 -11.60 10.31 -9.53
CA LEU A 301 -10.94 9.89 -10.77
C LEU A 301 -11.75 10.21 -12.04
N ASN A 302 -13.08 10.35 -11.93
CA ASN A 302 -13.95 10.65 -13.07
C ASN A 302 -14.54 12.07 -13.01
N ILE A 303 -14.00 12.96 -12.18
CA ILE A 303 -14.60 14.27 -11.90
C ILE A 303 -14.89 15.08 -13.17
N ARG A 304 -13.98 15.04 -14.16
CA ARG A 304 -14.17 15.71 -15.46
C ARG A 304 -15.39 15.18 -16.23
N LYS A 305 -15.63 13.87 -16.20
CA LYS A 305 -16.79 13.23 -16.86
C LYS A 305 -18.10 13.49 -16.11
N LEU A 306 -18.02 13.62 -14.79
CA LEU A 306 -19.17 13.93 -13.93
C LEU A 306 -19.69 15.34 -14.18
N PHE A 307 -18.79 16.32 -14.33
CA PHE A 307 -19.17 17.69 -14.70
C PHE A 307 -19.83 17.74 -16.09
N ALA A 308 -19.42 16.88 -17.02
CA ALA A 308 -20.04 16.80 -18.34
C ALA A 308 -21.39 16.05 -18.36
N SER A 309 -21.61 15.09 -17.46
CA SER A 309 -22.81 14.22 -17.50
C SER A 309 -23.27 13.75 -16.11
N PRO A 310 -24.29 14.38 -15.48
CA PRO A 310 -24.75 14.00 -14.14
C PRO A 310 -25.42 12.63 -14.09
N LYS A 311 -25.94 12.11 -15.22
CA LYS A 311 -26.50 10.74 -15.32
C LYS A 311 -25.43 9.65 -15.07
N ALA A 312 -24.15 9.95 -15.30
CA ALA A 312 -23.06 9.03 -15.03
C ALA A 312 -22.90 8.71 -13.54
N ILE A 313 -23.36 9.59 -12.63
CA ILE A 313 -23.30 9.36 -11.17
C ILE A 313 -24.10 8.13 -10.78
N LYS A 314 -25.34 8.01 -11.28
CA LYS A 314 -26.22 6.86 -10.97
C LYS A 314 -25.62 5.55 -11.50
N GLN A 315 -25.06 5.59 -12.71
CA GLN A 315 -24.40 4.43 -13.31
C GLN A 315 -23.16 3.99 -12.53
N ILE A 316 -22.34 4.95 -12.07
CA ILE A 316 -21.19 4.65 -11.23
C ILE A 316 -21.65 4.01 -9.92
N LEU A 317 -22.62 4.62 -9.22
CA LEU A 317 -23.08 4.18 -7.90
C LEU A 317 -23.72 2.77 -7.92
N LEU A 318 -24.41 2.41 -9.02
CA LEU A 318 -25.07 1.10 -9.18
C LEU A 318 -24.11 -0.02 -9.58
N ARG A 319 -22.83 0.26 -9.80
CA ARG A 319 -21.87 -0.75 -10.22
C ARG A 319 -21.49 -1.66 -9.04
N LYS A 320 -21.66 -2.98 -9.22
CA LYS A 320 -21.45 -3.99 -8.17
C LYS A 320 -20.05 -3.99 -7.55
N ASP A 321 -19.05 -3.56 -8.31
CA ASP A 321 -17.66 -3.45 -7.88
C ASP A 321 -17.43 -2.39 -6.78
N ILE A 322 -18.37 -1.46 -6.55
CA ILE A 322 -18.39 -0.52 -5.41
C ILE A 322 -18.74 -1.20 -4.08
N LEU A 323 -19.29 -2.41 -4.13
CA LEU A 323 -19.59 -3.16 -2.92
C LEU A 323 -18.41 -4.03 -2.50
N ASN A 324 -17.44 -4.30 -3.39
CA ASN A 324 -16.38 -5.28 -3.13
C ASN A 324 -15.50 -4.90 -1.93
N LEU A 325 -15.05 -3.65 -1.83
CA LEU A 325 -14.22 -3.21 -0.70
C LEU A 325 -15.03 -3.15 0.59
N GLY A 326 -16.26 -2.65 0.53
CA GLY A 326 -17.18 -2.63 1.66
C GLY A 326 -17.45 -4.04 2.20
N LEU A 327 -17.77 -4.97 1.30
CA LEU A 327 -18.05 -6.37 1.64
C LEU A 327 -16.82 -7.04 2.24
N PHE A 328 -15.63 -6.83 1.67
CA PHE A 328 -14.38 -7.32 2.25
C PHE A 328 -14.17 -6.78 3.68
N LEU A 329 -14.14 -5.46 3.87
CA LEU A 329 -13.83 -4.87 5.18
C LEU A 329 -14.89 -5.21 6.24
N GLY A 330 -16.16 -5.21 5.85
CA GLY A 330 -17.28 -5.57 6.71
C GLY A 330 -17.24 -7.04 7.14
N LEU A 331 -17.13 -7.96 6.18
CA LEU A 331 -17.05 -9.40 6.49
C LEU A 331 -15.78 -9.73 7.27
N TYR A 332 -14.63 -9.15 6.91
CA TYR A 332 -13.37 -9.38 7.62
C TYR A 332 -13.49 -8.99 9.09
N SER A 333 -13.97 -7.76 9.37
CA SER A 333 -14.13 -7.26 10.74
C SER A 333 -15.17 -8.06 11.54
N GLY A 334 -16.31 -8.39 10.90
CA GLY A 334 -17.36 -9.21 11.51
C GLY A 334 -16.87 -10.61 11.86
N VAL A 335 -16.40 -11.37 10.88
CA VAL A 335 -15.95 -12.75 11.06
C VAL A 335 -14.84 -12.80 12.10
N PHE A 336 -13.84 -11.92 12.03
CA PHE A 336 -12.76 -11.88 13.03
C PHE A 336 -13.29 -11.73 14.46
N ARG A 337 -14.14 -10.72 14.71
CA ARG A 337 -14.72 -10.47 16.04
C ARG A 337 -15.62 -11.61 16.50
N GLY A 338 -16.44 -12.14 15.59
CA GLY A 338 -17.33 -13.27 15.86
C GLY A 338 -16.55 -14.52 16.25
N SER A 339 -15.53 -14.86 15.47
CA SER A 339 -14.63 -15.99 15.73
C SER A 339 -13.91 -15.87 17.06
N LEU A 340 -13.41 -14.68 17.41
CA LEU A 340 -12.81 -14.45 18.74
C LEU A 340 -13.80 -14.67 19.88
N CYS A 341 -15.03 -14.14 19.77
CA CYS A 341 -16.07 -14.37 20.78
C CYS A 341 -16.44 -15.85 20.92
N ILE A 342 -16.45 -16.60 19.81
CA ILE A 342 -16.70 -18.05 19.83
C ILE A 342 -15.54 -18.78 20.52
N LEU A 343 -14.29 -18.51 20.12
CA LEU A 343 -13.09 -19.09 20.73
C LEU A 343 -13.04 -18.81 22.25
N ARG A 344 -13.31 -17.58 22.66
CA ARG A 344 -13.40 -17.19 24.08
C ARG A 344 -14.49 -17.91 24.86
N ARG A 345 -15.62 -18.21 24.22
CA ARG A 345 -16.73 -18.97 24.82
C ARG A 345 -16.37 -20.45 24.97
N ILE A 346 -15.69 -21.02 23.98
CA ILE A 346 -15.27 -22.42 23.99
C ILE A 346 -14.18 -22.65 25.05
N PHE A 347 -13.16 -21.80 25.09
CA PHE A 347 -11.99 -22.00 25.96
C PHE A 347 -12.08 -21.31 27.33
N GLY A 348 -13.09 -20.46 27.56
CA GLY A 348 -13.26 -19.80 28.86
C GLY A 348 -12.14 -18.82 29.25
N LYS A 349 -11.28 -18.40 28.32
CA LYS A 349 -10.20 -17.41 28.52
C LYS A 349 -10.11 -16.40 27.38
N ASP A 350 -9.39 -15.29 27.57
CA ASP A 350 -8.95 -14.41 26.48
C ASP A 350 -7.45 -14.62 26.25
N ASP A 351 -7.09 -15.06 25.05
CA ASP A 351 -5.71 -15.42 24.69
C ASP A 351 -5.37 -14.77 23.34
N ALA A 352 -4.13 -14.30 23.19
CA ALA A 352 -3.66 -13.69 21.95
C ALA A 352 -3.57 -14.70 20.81
N THR A 353 -3.32 -15.97 21.12
CA THR A 353 -3.25 -17.07 20.14
C THR A 353 -4.54 -17.25 19.35
N PHE A 354 -5.70 -16.87 19.91
CA PHE A 354 -6.99 -16.93 19.23
C PHE A 354 -7.09 -15.97 18.03
N ALA A 355 -6.29 -14.89 17.98
CA ALA A 355 -6.28 -13.99 16.83
C ALA A 355 -5.79 -14.70 15.56
N PHE A 356 -4.89 -15.66 15.67
CA PHE A 356 -4.33 -16.34 14.50
C PHE A 356 -5.38 -17.12 13.70
N PRO A 357 -6.09 -18.12 14.27
CA PRO A 357 -7.14 -18.85 13.55
C PRO A 357 -8.34 -17.96 13.20
N ALA A 358 -8.71 -16.99 14.06
CA ALA A 358 -9.80 -16.05 13.76
C ALA A 358 -9.48 -15.17 12.54
N SER A 359 -8.24 -14.71 12.42
CA SER A 359 -7.77 -13.91 11.28
C SER A 359 -7.70 -14.73 10.00
N LEU A 360 -7.23 -15.97 10.06
CA LEU A 360 -7.21 -16.86 8.89
C LEU A 360 -8.61 -17.11 8.34
N LEU A 361 -9.59 -17.34 9.22
CA LEU A 361 -10.98 -17.50 8.82
C LEU A 361 -11.56 -16.20 8.23
N ALA A 362 -11.29 -15.06 8.86
CA ALA A 362 -11.72 -13.75 8.37
C ALA A 362 -11.09 -13.38 7.02
N ALA A 363 -9.86 -13.83 6.75
CA ALA A 363 -9.15 -13.57 5.50
C ALA A 363 -9.87 -14.13 4.26
N LEU A 364 -10.77 -15.12 4.41
CA LEU A 364 -11.62 -15.58 3.32
C LEU A 364 -12.50 -14.47 2.73
N ALA A 365 -12.79 -13.42 3.50
CA ALA A 365 -13.48 -12.22 3.01
C ALA A 365 -12.68 -11.50 1.90
N PHE A 366 -11.36 -11.63 1.88
CA PHE A 366 -10.48 -11.03 0.87
C PHE A 366 -10.76 -11.58 -0.54
N LYS A 367 -11.41 -12.75 -0.67
CA LYS A 367 -11.92 -13.25 -1.97
C LYS A 367 -12.89 -12.30 -2.66
N LYS A 368 -13.53 -11.37 -1.92
CA LYS A 368 -14.41 -10.34 -2.49
C LYS A 368 -13.66 -9.14 -3.05
N TYR A 369 -12.41 -8.92 -2.62
CA TYR A 369 -11.54 -7.86 -3.09
C TYR A 369 -10.09 -8.36 -3.22
N PRO A 370 -9.83 -9.34 -4.11
CA PRO A 370 -8.49 -9.88 -4.31
C PRO A 370 -7.61 -8.81 -4.97
N ASP A 371 -6.64 -8.29 -4.21
CA ASP A 371 -5.67 -7.30 -4.69
C ASP A 371 -4.25 -7.70 -4.25
N THR A 372 -3.42 -8.06 -5.23
CA THR A 372 -2.03 -8.50 -4.99
C THR A 372 -1.20 -7.41 -4.33
N THR A 373 -1.45 -6.14 -4.65
CA THR A 373 -0.71 -5.00 -4.08
C THR A 373 -1.01 -4.87 -2.59
N VAL A 374 -2.27 -5.02 -2.19
CA VAL A 374 -2.69 -5.00 -0.79
C VAL A 374 -2.11 -6.22 -0.06
N ALA A 375 -2.23 -7.42 -0.62
CA ALA A 375 -1.71 -8.64 0.01
C ALA A 375 -0.20 -8.55 0.29
N LEU A 376 0.58 -8.16 -0.72
CA LEU A 376 2.03 -8.00 -0.60
C LEU A 376 2.43 -6.83 0.30
N TYR A 377 1.65 -5.73 0.33
CA TYR A 377 1.90 -4.65 1.28
C TYR A 377 1.76 -5.13 2.73
N ILE A 378 0.69 -5.87 3.03
CA ILE A 378 0.48 -6.45 4.36
C ILE A 378 1.58 -7.45 4.71
N LEU A 379 2.04 -8.26 3.75
CA LEU A 379 3.19 -9.16 3.92
C LEU A 379 4.46 -8.40 4.31
N TRP A 380 4.83 -7.37 3.54
CA TRP A 380 6.02 -6.58 3.81
C TRP A 380 5.92 -5.82 5.14
N LYS A 381 4.73 -5.35 5.53
CA LYS A 381 4.49 -4.78 6.87
C LYS A 381 4.63 -5.82 7.98
N ALA A 382 4.11 -7.03 7.79
CA ALA A 382 4.27 -8.13 8.72
C ALA A 382 5.75 -8.52 8.87
N ALA A 383 6.50 -8.61 7.78
CA ALA A 383 7.93 -8.89 7.79
C ALA A 383 8.72 -7.78 8.51
N GLN A 384 8.45 -6.52 8.19
CA GLN A 384 9.10 -5.36 8.83
C GLN A 384 8.85 -5.33 10.35
N ILE A 385 7.59 -5.50 10.77
CA ILE A 385 7.22 -5.48 12.19
C ILE A 385 7.83 -6.70 12.91
N THR A 386 7.80 -7.88 12.30
CA THR A 386 8.41 -9.09 12.86
C THR A 386 9.92 -8.90 13.05
N TYR A 387 10.61 -8.32 12.07
CA TYR A 387 12.04 -8.02 12.16
C TYR A 387 12.34 -7.05 13.31
N ASN A 388 11.55 -5.96 13.44
CA ASN A 388 11.73 -5.00 14.53
C ASN A 388 11.48 -5.62 15.91
N ILE A 389 10.44 -6.46 16.06
CA ILE A 389 10.17 -7.20 17.31
C ILE A 389 11.32 -8.19 17.58
N GLY A 390 11.86 -8.83 16.55
CA GLY A 390 13.01 -9.72 16.66
C GLY A 390 14.27 -9.01 17.14
N ILE A 391 14.52 -7.78 16.67
CA ILE A 391 15.63 -6.93 17.16
C ILE A 391 15.43 -6.61 18.64
N GLU A 392 14.23 -6.16 19.00
CA GLU A 392 13.94 -5.75 20.38
C GLU A 392 14.10 -6.90 21.38
N LYS A 393 13.71 -8.12 20.98
CA LYS A 393 13.89 -9.33 21.79
C LYS A 393 15.30 -9.93 21.74
N GLY A 394 16.20 -9.35 20.94
CA GLY A 394 17.57 -9.86 20.77
C GLY A 394 17.68 -11.15 19.94
N PHE A 395 16.64 -11.54 19.20
CA PHE A 395 16.68 -12.73 18.33
C PHE A 395 17.46 -12.52 17.03
N VAL A 396 17.48 -11.28 16.51
CA VAL A 396 18.19 -10.93 15.28
C VAL A 396 19.00 -9.65 15.48
N PRO A 397 20.20 -9.54 14.88
CA PRO A 397 21.01 -8.33 15.00
C PRO A 397 20.40 -7.18 14.19
N LYS A 398 20.57 -5.94 14.69
CA LYS A 398 20.19 -4.74 13.96
C LYS A 398 21.23 -4.45 12.86
N ILE A 399 20.88 -4.77 11.61
CA ILE A 399 21.72 -4.43 10.46
C ILE A 399 21.50 -2.95 10.09
N THR A 400 22.54 -2.12 10.26
CA THR A 400 22.56 -0.72 9.82
C THR A 400 22.44 -0.63 8.31
N GLY A 401 21.50 0.19 7.82
CA GLY A 401 21.30 0.40 6.37
C GLY A 401 20.55 -0.72 5.65
N PHE A 402 19.95 -1.70 6.34
CA PHE A 402 19.20 -2.79 5.69
C PHE A 402 18.06 -2.28 4.80
N THR A 403 17.34 -1.26 5.24
CA THR A 403 16.25 -0.64 4.47
C THR A 403 16.77 -0.02 3.17
N GLU A 404 17.89 0.71 3.24
CA GLU A 404 18.55 1.29 2.09
C GLU A 404 19.07 0.21 1.14
N PHE A 405 19.71 -0.84 1.66
CA PHE A 405 20.18 -1.98 0.86
C PHE A 405 19.03 -2.67 0.14
N LEU A 406 17.93 -2.97 0.85
CA LEU A 406 16.76 -3.63 0.29
C LEU A 406 16.09 -2.77 -0.78
N TYR A 407 16.04 -1.44 -0.59
CA TYR A 407 15.59 -0.50 -1.62
C TYR A 407 16.48 -0.57 -2.86
N CYS A 408 17.81 -0.60 -2.69
CA CYS A 408 18.74 -0.66 -3.80
C CYS A 408 18.65 -1.98 -4.57
N LEU A 409 18.58 -3.10 -3.84
CA LEU A 409 18.38 -4.43 -4.41
C LEU A 409 17.08 -4.49 -5.21
N SER A 410 15.97 -4.03 -4.62
CA SER A 410 14.66 -4.05 -5.29
C SER A 410 14.64 -3.15 -6.53
N THR A 411 15.29 -1.98 -6.48
CA THR A 411 15.42 -1.09 -7.63
C THR A 411 16.26 -1.73 -8.75
N GLY A 412 17.37 -2.37 -8.40
CA GLY A 412 18.20 -3.15 -9.33
C GLY A 412 17.40 -4.24 -10.03
N ILE A 413 16.62 -5.03 -9.29
CA ILE A 413 15.73 -6.07 -9.84
C ILE A 413 14.71 -5.48 -10.81
N LEU A 414 14.06 -4.37 -10.44
CA LEU A 414 13.02 -3.75 -11.26
C LEU A 414 13.55 -3.19 -12.57
N PHE A 415 14.70 -2.52 -12.53
CA PHE A 415 15.34 -2.00 -13.74
C PHE A 415 15.84 -3.16 -14.62
N HIS A 416 16.43 -4.19 -14.02
CA HIS A 416 16.81 -5.41 -14.73
C HIS A 416 15.63 -6.06 -15.45
N ALA A 417 14.51 -6.26 -14.76
CA ALA A 417 13.28 -6.79 -15.35
C ALA A 417 12.71 -5.84 -16.41
N ALA A 418 12.67 -4.53 -16.15
CA ALA A 418 12.20 -3.53 -17.11
C ALA A 418 13.04 -3.52 -18.39
N ILE A 419 14.32 -3.86 -18.30
CA ILE A 419 15.19 -3.96 -19.47
C ILE A 419 15.00 -5.30 -20.17
N LEU A 420 15.13 -6.44 -19.50
CA LEU A 420 15.21 -7.75 -20.16
C LEU A 420 13.87 -8.43 -20.38
N GLU A 421 12.95 -8.32 -19.43
CA GLU A 421 11.65 -9.00 -19.42
C GLU A 421 10.53 -8.01 -19.03
N PRO A 422 10.32 -6.94 -19.81
CA PRO A 422 9.39 -5.86 -19.44
C PRO A 422 7.93 -6.34 -19.34
N ASN A 423 7.59 -7.49 -19.95
CA ASN A 423 6.28 -8.13 -19.88
C ASN A 423 5.92 -8.61 -18.46
N ASN A 424 6.92 -8.92 -17.63
CA ASN A 424 6.72 -9.37 -16.25
C ASN A 424 6.56 -8.21 -15.26
N LEU A 425 6.79 -6.98 -15.72
CA LEU A 425 6.70 -5.76 -14.93
C LEU A 425 5.26 -5.25 -14.90
N ARG A 426 4.85 -4.68 -13.76
CA ARG A 426 3.52 -4.09 -13.63
C ARG A 426 3.34 -2.93 -14.65
N PRO A 427 2.23 -2.87 -15.42
CA PRO A 427 2.00 -1.82 -16.42
C PRO A 427 2.08 -0.39 -15.87
N SER A 428 1.65 -0.16 -14.63
CA SER A 428 1.74 1.16 -13.98
C SER A 428 3.18 1.56 -13.71
N TYR A 429 4.05 0.60 -13.38
CA TYR A 429 5.46 0.86 -13.13
C TYR A 429 6.22 1.08 -14.44
N TRP A 430 5.90 0.33 -15.51
CA TRP A 430 6.40 0.63 -16.85
C TRP A 430 6.05 2.05 -17.29
N LYS A 431 4.79 2.47 -17.13
CA LYS A 431 4.35 3.84 -17.45
C LYS A 431 5.08 4.90 -16.63
N PHE A 432 5.39 4.58 -15.36
CA PHE A 432 6.20 5.46 -14.52
C PHE A 432 7.63 5.59 -15.07
N LEU A 433 8.30 4.48 -15.42
CA LEU A 433 9.64 4.51 -16.04
C LEU A 433 9.64 5.21 -17.41
N HIS A 434 8.60 5.02 -18.20
CA HIS A 434 8.41 5.71 -19.47
C HIS A 434 8.24 7.23 -19.29
N SER A 435 7.39 7.64 -18.33
CA SER A 435 7.19 9.05 -17.98
C SER A 435 8.49 9.70 -17.53
N ILE A 436 9.16 9.16 -16.51
CA ILE A 436 10.35 9.79 -15.93
C ILE A 436 11.53 9.89 -16.91
N SER A 437 11.67 8.92 -17.83
CA SER A 437 12.72 8.93 -18.83
C SER A 437 12.39 9.79 -20.07
N GLY A 438 11.19 10.38 -20.13
CA GLY A 438 10.71 11.11 -21.32
C GLY A 438 10.62 10.22 -22.54
N GLY A 439 10.23 8.95 -22.34
CA GLY A 439 10.10 7.92 -23.35
C GLY A 439 11.40 7.24 -23.80
N ARG A 440 12.57 7.69 -23.31
CA ARG A 440 13.89 7.14 -23.68
C ARG A 440 14.04 5.65 -23.38
N ILE A 441 13.43 5.13 -22.29
CA ILE A 441 13.48 3.69 -21.97
C ILE A 441 12.86 2.80 -23.06
N ALA A 442 11.89 3.33 -23.82
CA ALA A 442 11.28 2.66 -24.96
C ALA A 442 12.12 2.76 -26.24
N CYS A 443 13.03 3.73 -26.32
CA CYS A 443 13.93 3.93 -27.45
C CYS A 443 15.26 3.18 -27.30
N MET A 444 15.60 2.67 -26.11
CA MET A 444 16.79 1.82 -25.90
C MET A 444 16.69 0.57 -26.76
N ALA A 445 17.71 0.28 -27.58
CA ALA A 445 17.66 -0.82 -28.52
C ALA A 445 17.74 -2.16 -27.78
N ARG A 446 16.86 -3.11 -28.14
CA ARG A 446 16.78 -4.41 -27.46
C ARG A 446 17.35 -5.56 -28.27
N GLU A 447 17.51 -5.36 -29.57
CA GLU A 447 18.00 -6.37 -30.51
C GLU A 447 19.33 -6.98 -30.07
N PRO A 448 20.32 -6.20 -29.56
CA PRO A 448 21.55 -6.81 -29.07
C PRO A 448 21.36 -7.76 -27.88
N LEU A 449 20.33 -7.55 -27.06
CA LEU A 449 20.09 -8.30 -25.83
C LEU A 449 19.41 -9.65 -26.10
N ASP A 450 18.87 -9.86 -27.30
CA ASP A 450 18.19 -11.10 -27.67
C ASP A 450 19.15 -12.30 -27.74
N VAL A 451 20.48 -12.06 -27.77
CA VAL A 451 21.53 -13.09 -27.66
C VAL A 451 21.36 -13.95 -26.40
N TRP A 452 20.82 -13.39 -25.32
CA TRP A 452 20.54 -14.13 -24.08
C TRP A 452 19.30 -15.02 -24.14
N GLY A 453 18.59 -15.08 -25.28
CA GLY A 453 17.43 -15.94 -25.48
C GLY A 453 16.18 -15.54 -24.71
N LEU A 454 16.14 -14.31 -24.18
CA LEU A 454 15.02 -13.76 -23.41
C LEU A 454 13.95 -13.09 -24.27
N ASN A 455 14.10 -13.06 -25.60
CA ASN A 455 13.16 -12.40 -26.53
C ASN A 455 12.79 -10.97 -26.11
N THR A 456 13.77 -10.22 -25.59
CA THR A 456 13.61 -8.91 -25.00
C THR A 456 12.97 -7.92 -25.97
N SER A 457 13.36 -7.93 -27.25
CA SER A 457 12.79 -7.03 -28.27
C SER A 457 11.31 -7.29 -28.52
N LYS A 458 10.92 -8.57 -28.58
CA LYS A 458 9.52 -8.98 -28.76
C LYS A 458 8.68 -8.55 -27.56
N TYR A 459 9.18 -8.76 -26.34
CA TYR A 459 8.45 -8.37 -25.13
C TYR A 459 8.33 -6.85 -24.99
N LEU A 460 9.34 -6.08 -25.38
CA LEU A 460 9.23 -4.63 -25.44
C LEU A 460 8.07 -4.21 -26.37
N ALA A 461 8.02 -4.73 -27.60
CA ALA A 461 6.95 -4.40 -28.55
C ALA A 461 5.55 -4.72 -28.00
N GLN A 462 5.40 -5.86 -27.33
CA GLN A 462 4.15 -6.25 -26.67
C GLN A 462 3.77 -5.27 -25.55
N VAL A 463 4.74 -4.89 -24.71
CA VAL A 463 4.51 -3.95 -23.62
C VAL A 463 4.08 -2.60 -24.18
N LEU A 464 4.81 -2.05 -25.15
CA LEU A 464 4.46 -0.76 -25.79
C LEU A 464 3.02 -0.74 -26.31
N LYS A 465 2.59 -1.82 -26.97
CA LYS A 465 1.21 -1.99 -27.46
C LYS A 465 0.19 -2.05 -26.31
N SER A 466 0.47 -2.85 -25.27
CA SER A 466 -0.44 -3.04 -24.14
C SER A 466 -0.57 -1.78 -23.26
N THR A 467 0.51 -1.02 -23.08
CA THR A 467 0.54 0.18 -22.24
C THR A 467 0.19 1.45 -22.99
N LYS A 468 0.07 1.38 -24.32
CA LYS A 468 -0.12 2.54 -25.22
C LYS A 468 0.99 3.58 -25.06
N THR A 469 2.21 3.11 -24.87
CA THR A 469 3.41 3.96 -24.75
C THR A 469 4.15 3.96 -26.09
N ILE A 470 4.63 5.13 -26.51
CA ILE A 470 5.33 5.31 -27.79
C ILE A 470 6.84 5.48 -27.57
N PRO A 471 7.69 4.98 -28.49
CA PRO A 471 9.12 5.20 -28.47
C PRO A 471 9.42 6.62 -28.98
N VAL A 472 9.35 7.60 -28.09
CA VAL A 472 9.64 9.01 -28.38
C VAL A 472 10.68 9.50 -27.39
N VAL A 473 11.59 10.35 -27.87
CA VAL A 473 12.53 11.08 -27.02
C VAL A 473 12.00 12.50 -26.84
N ALA A 474 11.37 12.76 -25.70
CA ALA A 474 10.93 14.10 -25.34
C ALA A 474 12.13 14.96 -24.92
N PHE A 475 12.17 16.20 -25.42
CA PHE A 475 13.16 17.19 -25.03
C PHE A 475 12.92 17.72 -23.63
#